data_AF-A0A1G2E3U4-F1
#
_entry.id   AF-A0A1G2E3U4-F1
#
_cell.length_a   1.000
_cell.length_b   1.000
_cell.length_c   1.000
_cell.angle_alpha   90.00
_cell.angle_beta   90.00
_cell.angle_gamma   90.00
#
_symmetry.space_group_name_H-M   'P 1'
#
loop_
_entity.id
_entity.type
_entity.pdbx_description
1 polymer ?
#
loop_
_entity_poly.entity_id
_entity_poly.type
_entity_poly.pdbx_seq_one_letter_code
_entity_poly.pdbx_strand_id
1 'polypeptide(L)'
;MTGIILDQLSIHIPITPLLLFSLGALLFVVWAIFTIIARYHWKNYGANKFDVMKMTFIYFIGSAILLALIGVFAVIYAIPAN
;
A
#
# COMPACT_ATOMS: atom_id res chain seq x y z
N MET A 1 26.98 5.96 -38.26
CA MET A 1 27.09 6.81 -37.06
C MET A 1 25.69 6.97 -36.47
N THR A 2 25.26 6.02 -35.65
CA THR A 2 23.90 5.96 -35.07
C THR A 2 24.03 5.45 -33.64
N GLY A 3 24.45 6.34 -32.73
CA GLY A 3 24.77 5.95 -31.36
C GLY A 3 24.62 7.07 -30.34
N ILE A 4 23.71 8.03 -30.57
CA ILE A 4 23.54 9.18 -29.68
C ILE A 4 22.06 9.57 -29.54
N ILE A 5 21.15 8.70 -29.08
CA ILE A 5 19.83 9.15 -28.56
C ILE A 5 19.21 8.18 -27.53
N LEU A 6 20.00 7.56 -26.63
CA LEU A 6 19.43 6.77 -25.52
C LEU A 6 19.84 7.23 -24.12
N ASP A 7 20.79 8.16 -24.02
CA ASP A 7 21.36 8.59 -22.73
C ASP A 7 20.65 9.79 -22.10
N GLN A 8 19.62 10.34 -22.76
CA GLN A 8 18.86 11.51 -22.30
C GLN A 8 17.49 11.18 -21.68
N LEU A 9 17.14 9.90 -21.54
CA LEU A 9 15.89 9.48 -20.89
C LEU A 9 16.14 8.93 -19.47
N SER A 10 17.06 9.51 -18.72
CA SER A 10 17.19 9.27 -17.27
C SER A 10 16.16 10.11 -16.53
N ILE A 11 14.87 9.70 -16.61
CA ILE A 11 13.80 10.32 -15.83
C ILE A 11 14.04 10.00 -14.36
N HIS A 12 14.67 10.92 -13.64
CA HIS A 12 14.84 10.85 -12.19
C HIS A 12 13.59 11.43 -11.52
N ILE A 13 12.64 10.58 -11.14
CA ILE A 13 11.46 11.02 -10.39
C ILE A 13 11.88 11.22 -8.93
N PRO A 14 11.85 12.45 -8.40
CA PRO A 14 12.21 12.69 -7.01
C PRO A 14 11.20 12.01 -6.09
N ILE A 15 11.68 11.12 -5.22
CA ILE A 15 10.86 10.45 -4.22
C ILE A 15 10.60 11.45 -3.08
N THR A 16 9.59 12.28 -3.26
CA THR A 16 9.17 13.28 -2.28
C THR A 16 8.27 12.67 -1.20
N PRO A 17 8.24 13.22 0.03
CA PRO A 17 7.33 12.74 1.07
C PRO A 17 5.88 12.80 0.62
N LEU A 18 5.48 13.90 -0.05
CA LEU A 18 4.12 14.07 -0.56
C LEU A 18 3.70 12.96 -1.52
N LEU A 19 4.60 12.56 -2.43
CA LEU A 19 4.35 11.46 -3.37
C LEU A 19 4.12 10.14 -2.63
N LEU A 20 5.00 9.78 -1.69
CA LEU A 20 4.88 8.52 -0.95
C LEU A 20 3.64 8.48 -0.04
N PHE A 21 3.33 9.57 0.66
CA PHE A 21 2.11 9.65 1.47
C PHE A 21 0.85 9.59 0.62
N SER A 22 0.84 10.23 -0.54
CA SER A 22 -0.31 10.18 -1.47
C SER A 22 -0.52 8.77 -2.01
N LEU A 23 0.56 8.08 -2.41
CA LEU A 23 0.50 6.69 -2.86
C LEU A 23 0.09 5.73 -1.73
N GLY A 24 0.63 5.92 -0.52
CA GLY A 24 0.27 5.15 0.65
C GLY A 24 -1.20 5.33 1.03
N ALA A 25 -1.71 6.57 1.03
CA ALA A 25 -3.11 6.87 1.28
C ALA A 25 -4.03 6.26 0.22
N LEU A 26 -3.67 6.36 -1.06
CA LEU A 26 -4.42 5.73 -2.15
C LEU A 26 -4.49 4.21 -1.97
N LEU A 27 -3.35 3.57 -1.69
CA LEU A 27 -3.28 2.13 -1.45
C LEU A 27 -4.13 1.72 -0.23
N PHE A 28 -4.11 2.53 0.83
CA PHE A 28 -4.92 2.31 2.02
C PHE A 28 -6.42 2.41 1.73
N VAL A 29 -6.86 3.39 0.93
CA VAL A 29 -8.26 3.54 0.52
C VAL A 29 -8.71 2.33 -0.32
N VAL A 30 -7.92 1.93 -1.30
CA VAL A 30 -8.22 0.74 -2.13
C VAL A 30 -8.31 -0.52 -1.27
N TRP A 31 -7.37 -0.70 -0.34
CA TRP A 31 -7.39 -1.81 0.62
C TRP A 31 -8.61 -1.78 1.55
N ALA A 32 -9.00 -0.61 2.05
CA ALA A 32 -10.18 -0.44 2.88
C ALA A 32 -11.46 -0.81 2.12
N ILE A 33 -11.60 -0.37 0.87
CA ILE A 33 -12.74 -0.74 0.02
C ILE A 33 -12.76 -2.26 -0.22
N PHE A 34 -11.62 -2.84 -0.61
CA PHE A 34 -11.50 -4.28 -0.83
C PHE A 34 -11.89 -5.08 0.42
N THR A 35 -11.38 -4.71 1.59
CA THR A 35 -11.66 -5.40 2.85
C THR A 35 -13.12 -5.26 3.27
N ILE A 36 -13.77 -4.11 3.04
CA ILE A 36 -15.20 -3.94 3.29
C ILE A 36 -16.02 -4.89 2.40
N ILE A 37 -15.76 -4.89 1.09
CA ILE A 37 -16.49 -5.75 0.13
C ILE A 37 -16.27 -7.22 0.46
N ALA A 38 -15.02 -7.62 0.66
CA ALA A 38 -14.68 -9.01 0.93
C ALA A 38 -15.26 -9.47 2.28
N ARG A 39 -15.18 -8.64 3.32
CA ARG A 39 -15.80 -8.95 4.62
C ARG A 39 -17.32 -9.07 4.50
N TYR A 40 -17.97 -8.19 3.74
CA TYR A 40 -19.40 -8.31 3.46
C TYR A 40 -19.70 -9.64 2.76
N HIS A 41 -18.92 -10.00 1.72
CA HIS A 41 -19.09 -11.25 1.00
C HIS A 41 -18.96 -12.46 1.94
N TRP A 42 -17.87 -12.56 2.72
CA TRP A 42 -17.65 -13.68 3.63
C TRP A 42 -18.67 -13.75 4.77
N LYS A 43 -19.20 -12.60 5.23
CA LYS A 43 -20.23 -12.60 6.28
C LYS A 43 -21.57 -13.15 5.78
N ASN A 44 -21.94 -12.88 4.53
CA ASN A 44 -23.25 -13.25 3.98
C ASN A 44 -23.23 -14.59 3.22
N TYR A 45 -22.10 -14.93 2.61
CA TYR A 45 -21.94 -16.12 1.75
C TYR A 45 -20.92 -17.12 2.29
N GLY A 46 -20.27 -16.83 3.42
CA GLY A 46 -19.29 -17.74 4.02
C GLY A 46 -19.96 -19.02 4.51
N ALA A 47 -19.51 -20.16 4.00
CA ALA A 47 -20.07 -21.47 4.34
C ALA A 47 -19.79 -21.87 5.80
N ASN A 48 -18.62 -21.49 6.35
CA ASN A 48 -18.19 -21.88 7.69
C ASN A 48 -17.60 -20.71 8.50
N LYS A 49 -17.84 -20.72 9.82
CA LYS A 49 -17.31 -19.69 10.76
C LYS A 49 -15.78 -19.64 10.78
N PHE A 50 -15.10 -20.77 10.56
CA PHE A 50 -13.64 -20.83 10.49
C PHE A 50 -13.07 -20.08 9.29
N ASP A 51 -13.76 -20.07 8.15
CA ASP A 51 -13.31 -19.36 6.95
C ASP A 51 -13.44 -17.85 7.14
N VAL A 52 -14.53 -17.40 7.77
CA VAL A 52 -14.72 -15.99 8.15
C VAL A 52 -13.62 -15.52 9.12
N MET A 53 -13.22 -16.37 10.07
CA MET A 53 -12.14 -16.06 11.01
C MET A 53 -10.79 -15.94 10.31
N LYS A 54 -10.43 -16.90 9.44
CA LYS A 54 -9.19 -16.85 8.64
C LYS A 54 -9.11 -15.58 7.80
N MET A 55 -10.21 -15.24 7.11
CA MET A 55 -10.28 -14.05 6.28
C MET A 55 -10.12 -12.78 7.12
N THR A 56 -10.77 -12.71 8.29
CA THR A 56 -10.60 -11.60 9.22
C THR A 56 -9.14 -11.43 9.65
N PHE A 57 -8.44 -12.52 9.91
CA PHE A 57 -7.02 -12.48 10.28
C PHE A 57 -6.13 -11.98 9.14
N ILE A 58 -6.39 -12.42 7.90
CA ILE A 58 -5.69 -11.93 6.70
C ILE A 58 -5.89 -10.42 6.54
N TYR A 59 -7.12 -9.93 6.69
CA TYR A 59 -7.42 -8.49 6.57
C TYR A 59 -6.78 -7.66 7.68
N PHE A 60 -6.69 -8.22 8.90
CA PHE A 60 -5.98 -7.59 10.00
C PHE A 60 -4.48 -7.47 9.72
N ILE A 61 -3.84 -8.55 9.27
CA ILE A 61 -2.40 -8.54 8.91
C ILE A 61 -2.14 -7.54 7.77
N GLY A 62 -2.92 -7.58 6.69
CA GLY A 62 -2.70 -6.65 5.58
C GLY A 62 -2.87 -5.18 5.99
N SER A 63 -3.83 -4.89 6.86
CA SER A 63 -3.99 -3.55 7.45
C SER A 63 -2.78 -3.16 8.33
N ALA A 64 -2.27 -4.07 9.14
CA ALA A 64 -1.09 -3.83 9.97
C ALA A 64 0.17 -3.56 9.12
N ILE A 65 0.36 -4.30 8.03
CA ILE A 65 1.46 -4.06 7.07
C ILE A 65 1.35 -2.68 6.45
N LEU A 66 0.16 -2.26 5.99
CA LEU A 66 -0.02 -0.94 5.39
C LEU A 66 0.24 0.19 6.40
N LEU A 67 -0.23 0.04 7.63
CA LEU A 67 0.05 1.00 8.70
C LEU A 67 1.55 1.07 9.03
N ALA A 68 2.23 -0.08 9.10
CA ALA A 68 3.66 -0.13 9.30
C ALA A 68 4.42 0.55 8.15
N LEU A 69 4.01 0.32 6.90
CA LEU A 69 4.62 0.94 5.72
C LEU A 69 4.49 2.48 5.76
N ILE A 70 3.30 2.99 6.08
CA ILE A 70 3.08 4.43 6.26
C ILE A 70 3.93 4.98 7.41
N GLY A 71 4.02 4.24 8.53
CA GLY A 71 4.86 4.59 9.67
C GLY A 71 6.34 4.65 9.31
N VAL A 72 6.85 3.70 8.54
CA VAL A 72 8.24 3.69 8.05
C VAL A 72 8.49 4.91 7.16
N PHE A 73 7.59 5.23 6.23
CA PHE A 73 7.70 6.45 5.44
C PHE A 73 7.72 7.70 6.32
N ALA A 74 6.86 7.77 7.33
CA ALA A 74 6.86 8.88 8.27
C ALA A 74 8.19 9.01 9.02
N VAL A 75 8.77 7.91 9.50
CA VAL A 75 10.08 7.94 10.19
C VAL A 75 11.21 8.38 9.26
N ILE A 76 11.28 7.83 8.05
CA ILE A 76 12.34 8.17 7.07
C ILE A 76 12.35 9.67 6.76
N TYR A 77 11.17 10.29 6.62
CA TYR A 77 11.08 11.70 6.26
C TYR A 77 10.92 12.66 7.45
N ALA A 78 10.68 12.14 8.66
CA ALA A 78 10.66 12.95 9.89
C ALA A 78 12.07 13.17 10.47
N ILE A 79 13.02 12.29 10.17
CA ILE A 79 14.42 12.47 10.58
C ILE A 79 15.13 13.33 9.51
N PRO A 80 15.58 14.54 9.85
CA PRO A 80 16.39 15.33 8.93
C PRO A 80 17.66 14.56 8.60
N ALA A 81 18.00 14.43 7.32
CA ALA A 81 19.33 13.98 6.93
C ALA A 81 20.31 15.07 7.39
N ASN A 82 21.09 14.76 8.43
CA ASN A 82 22.16 15.63 8.93
C ASN A 82 23.18 15.95 7.83
#